data_AF-A0A1G8VQ76-F1
#
_entry.id   AF-A0A1G8VQ76-F1
#
_cell.length_a   1.000
_cell.length_b   1.000
_cell.length_c   1.000
_cell.angle_alpha   90.00
_cell.angle_beta   90.00
_cell.angle_gamma   90.00
#
_symmetry.space_group_name_H-M   'P 1'
#
loop_
_entity.id
_entity.type
_entity.pdbx_description
1 polymer ?
#
loop_
_entity_poly.entity_id
_entity_poly.type
_entity_poly.pdbx_seq_one_letter_code
_entity_poly.pdbx_strand_id
1 'polypeptide(L)'
;MRAVVVLGLIICAGTARASELEVLLSEKIGGCLVIPVDIATPFKVTFEVTLDKADKAQTVAVVAYEPHSESMAKAAPILARGVKRCWPPGIKTNPVRFTFSMDE
;
A
#
# COMPACT_ATOMS: atom_id res chain seq x y z
N MET A 1 49.51 11.87 1.19
CA MET A 1 48.17 11.73 0.59
C MET A 1 47.40 10.72 1.41
N ARG A 2 46.53 11.19 2.31
CA ARG A 2 45.65 10.36 3.13
C ARG A 2 44.23 10.80 2.81
N ALA A 3 43.56 10.07 1.92
CA ALA A 3 42.14 10.23 1.68
C ALA A 3 41.57 8.83 1.41
N VAL A 4 40.80 8.31 2.38
CA VAL A 4 39.33 8.20 2.29
C VAL A 4 38.96 6.83 1.74
N VAL A 5 38.64 5.90 2.63
CA VAL A 5 37.63 4.86 2.37
C VAL A 5 36.93 4.54 3.70
N VAL A 6 35.89 5.29 4.02
CA VAL A 6 34.84 4.84 4.94
C VAL A 6 33.50 5.25 4.32
N LEU A 7 33.11 4.54 3.26
CA LEU A 7 31.70 4.37 2.89
C LEU A 7 31.35 2.98 3.44
N GLY A 8 30.49 2.82 4.45
CA GLY A 8 29.09 3.23 4.41
C GLY A 8 28.24 1.98 4.24
N LEU A 9 28.33 1.02 5.17
CA LEU A 9 27.48 -0.17 5.23
C LEU A 9 26.41 0.04 6.31
N ILE A 10 25.37 0.80 5.98
CA ILE A 10 24.14 0.87 6.79
C ILE A 10 22.95 0.71 5.85
N ILE A 11 22.81 -0.45 5.24
CA ILE A 11 21.56 -0.84 4.58
C ILE A 11 21.47 -2.35 4.71
N CYS A 12 20.50 -2.86 5.48
CA CYS A 12 19.88 -4.20 5.35
C CYS A 12 19.07 -4.61 6.61
N ALA A 13 18.29 -3.71 7.21
CA ALA A 13 17.33 -4.09 8.26
C ALA A 13 15.88 -3.67 7.98
N GLY A 14 15.61 -3.01 6.85
CA GLY A 14 14.29 -2.41 6.56
C GLY A 14 13.32 -3.25 5.72
N THR A 15 13.80 -4.25 4.96
CA THR A 15 12.97 -4.91 3.93
C THR A 15 12.04 -5.99 4.48
N ALA A 16 12.45 -6.71 5.54
CA ALA A 16 11.64 -7.79 6.11
C ALA A 16 10.32 -7.28 6.71
N ARG A 17 10.36 -6.14 7.41
CA ARG A 17 9.16 -5.58 8.06
C ARG A 17 8.19 -4.91 7.09
N ALA A 18 8.68 -4.40 5.97
CA ALA A 18 7.83 -3.81 4.93
C ALA A 18 6.98 -4.87 4.24
N SER A 19 7.59 -6.02 3.90
CA SER A 19 6.89 -7.13 3.25
C SER A 19 5.85 -7.78 4.17
N GLU A 20 6.17 -8.00 5.46
CA GLU A 20 5.21 -8.56 6.42
C GLU A 20 4.02 -7.62 6.66
N LEU A 21 4.27 -6.30 6.75
CA LEU A 21 3.22 -5.29 6.86
C LEU A 21 2.35 -5.24 5.61
N GLU A 22 2.92 -5.36 4.41
CA GLU A 22 2.14 -5.41 3.16
C GLU A 22 1.20 -6.62 3.11
N VAL A 23 1.68 -7.82 3.45
CA VAL A 23 0.85 -9.04 3.45
C VAL A 23 -0.29 -8.90 4.47
N LEU A 24 0.03 -8.49 5.70
CA LEU A 24 -0.98 -8.29 6.75
C LEU A 24 -2.03 -7.22 6.40
N LEU A 25 -1.60 -6.13 5.74
CA LEU A 25 -2.51 -5.09 5.28
C LEU A 25 -3.41 -5.60 4.16
N SER A 26 -2.85 -6.28 3.17
CA SER A 26 -3.61 -6.83 2.04
C SER A 26 -4.62 -7.89 2.49
N GLU A 27 -4.27 -8.78 3.43
CA GLU A 27 -5.21 -9.76 3.99
C GLU A 27 -6.34 -9.10 4.79
N LYS A 28 -6.01 -8.19 5.71
CA LYS A 28 -7.01 -7.52 6.56
C LYS A 28 -7.94 -6.63 5.77
N ILE A 29 -7.41 -5.91 4.78
CA ILE A 29 -8.20 -5.03 3.91
C ILE A 29 -9.02 -5.88 2.93
N GLY A 30 -8.45 -6.94 2.37
CA GLY A 30 -9.10 -7.82 1.39
C GLY A 30 -10.42 -8.41 1.89
N GLY A 31 -10.53 -8.75 3.18
CA GLY A 31 -11.77 -9.26 3.77
C GLY A 31 -12.92 -8.23 3.87
N CYS A 32 -12.62 -6.94 3.76
CA CYS A 32 -13.60 -5.85 3.84
C CYS A 32 -13.77 -5.10 2.51
N LEU A 33 -12.77 -5.15 1.64
CA LEU A 33 -12.72 -4.36 0.41
C LEU A 33 -13.70 -4.94 -0.63
N VAL A 34 -14.68 -4.15 -1.02
CA VAL A 34 -15.57 -4.48 -2.13
C VAL A 34 -14.87 -4.16 -3.44
N ILE A 35 -14.58 -5.19 -4.24
CA ILE A 35 -13.94 -5.06 -5.55
C ILE A 35 -15.01 -4.80 -6.62
N PRO A 36 -14.88 -3.71 -7.41
CA PRO A 36 -15.75 -3.48 -8.57
C PRO A 36 -15.67 -4.63 -9.59
N VAL A 37 -16.83 -5.06 -10.10
CA VAL A 37 -16.96 -6.21 -11.01
C VAL A 37 -16.41 -5.97 -12.42
N ASP A 38 -16.14 -4.72 -12.79
CA ASP A 38 -15.67 -4.27 -14.10
C ASP A 38 -14.14 -4.24 -14.23
N ILE A 39 -13.42 -4.72 -13.21
CA ILE A 39 -11.97 -4.78 -13.19
C ILE A 39 -11.51 -6.16 -13.63
N ALA A 40 -10.67 -6.22 -14.66
CA ALA A 40 -10.01 -7.45 -15.06
C ALA A 40 -8.93 -7.82 -14.03
N THR A 41 -8.91 -9.09 -13.63
CA THR A 41 -7.78 -9.71 -12.93
C THR A 41 -6.78 -10.28 -13.95
N PRO A 42 -5.47 -10.37 -13.62
CA PRO A 42 -4.86 -9.88 -12.40
C PRO A 42 -4.71 -8.35 -12.39
N PHE A 43 -4.80 -7.73 -11.22
CA PHE A 43 -4.52 -6.30 -11.05
C PHE A 43 -3.73 -6.01 -9.77
N LYS A 44 -3.06 -4.86 -9.76
CA LYS A 44 -2.33 -4.34 -8.60
C LYS A 44 -2.62 -2.86 -8.43
N VAL A 45 -2.73 -2.41 -7.18
CA VAL A 45 -2.83 -0.99 -6.84
C VAL A 45 -1.98 -0.70 -5.62
N THR A 46 -1.06 0.26 -5.76
CA THR A 46 -0.26 0.76 -4.66
C THR A 46 -0.92 1.99 -4.08
N PHE A 47 -1.15 1.96 -2.76
CA PHE A 47 -1.72 3.07 -2.01
C PHE A 47 -0.68 3.68 -1.08
N GLU A 48 -0.80 4.98 -0.84
CA GLU A 48 -0.15 5.65 0.29
C GLU A 48 -1.22 6.19 1.23
N VAL A 49 -1.15 5.78 2.49
CA VAL A 49 -2.11 6.13 3.53
C VAL A 49 -1.43 6.99 4.56
N THR A 50 -2.06 8.11 4.90
CA THR A 50 -1.69 8.90 6.07
C THR A 50 -2.69 8.64 7.18
N LEU A 51 -2.19 8.64 8.43
CA LEU A 51 -2.99 8.43 9.62
C LEU A 51 -3.24 9.75 10.34
N ASP A 52 -4.41 9.89 10.95
CA ASP A 52 -4.69 10.95 11.92
C ASP A 52 -4.07 10.63 13.29
N LYS A 53 -4.28 11.52 14.27
CA LYS A 53 -3.76 11.35 15.64
C LYS A 53 -4.38 10.18 16.40
N ALA A 54 -5.45 9.58 15.89
CA ALA A 54 -6.14 8.43 16.45
C ALA A 54 -5.82 7.13 15.69
N ASP A 55 -4.74 7.12 14.90
CA ASP A 55 -4.30 6.00 14.06
C ASP A 55 -5.34 5.56 13.01
N LYS A 56 -6.28 6.44 12.63
CA LYS A 56 -7.26 6.18 11.57
C LYS A 56 -6.75 6.71 10.23
N ALA A 57 -7.10 6.03 9.13
CA ALA A 57 -6.79 6.51 7.79
C ALA A 57 -7.42 7.89 7.52
N GLN A 58 -6.57 8.91 7.43
CA GLN A 58 -6.96 10.29 7.12
C GLN A 58 -7.03 10.50 5.61
N THR A 59 -5.96 10.16 4.89
CA THR A 59 -5.92 10.21 3.41
C THR A 59 -5.45 8.88 2.86
N VAL A 60 -5.99 8.51 1.69
CA VAL A 60 -5.52 7.36 0.90
C VAL A 60 -5.32 7.85 -0.52
N ALA A 61 -4.07 7.89 -0.96
CA ALA A 61 -3.69 8.27 -2.31
C ALA A 61 -3.39 7.02 -3.14
N VAL A 62 -3.78 7.04 -4.41
CA VAL A 62 -3.34 6.05 -5.40
C VAL A 62 -1.97 6.47 -5.90
N VAL A 63 -0.96 5.64 -5.69
CA VAL A 63 0.42 5.90 -6.12
C VAL A 63 0.68 5.29 -7.49
N ALA A 64 0.23 4.05 -7.69
CA ALA A 64 0.39 3.30 -8.93
C ALA A 64 -0.73 2.27 -9.06
N TYR A 65 -1.00 1.84 -10.29
CA TYR A 65 -1.90 0.71 -10.55
C TYR A 65 -1.53 0.02 -11.86
N GLU A 66 -1.78 -1.28 -11.94
CA GLU A 66 -1.59 -2.11 -13.12
C GLU A 66 -2.83 -3.03 -13.29
N PRO A 67 -3.31 -3.26 -14.53
CA PRO A 67 -2.86 -2.64 -15.78
C PRO A 67 -3.21 -1.15 -15.87
N HIS A 68 -2.47 -0.39 -16.67
CA HIS A 68 -2.82 1.01 -16.99
C HIS A 68 -3.98 1.08 -17.99
N SER A 69 -5.19 0.73 -17.53
CA SER A 69 -6.42 0.76 -18.33
C SER A 69 -7.40 1.83 -17.83
N GLU A 70 -8.38 2.18 -18.68
CA GLU A 70 -9.46 3.09 -18.29
C GLU A 70 -10.31 2.53 -17.13
N SER A 71 -10.56 1.21 -17.12
CA SER A 71 -11.26 0.55 -16.02
C SER A 71 -10.49 0.69 -14.70
N MET A 72 -9.16 0.48 -14.72
CA MET A 72 -8.33 0.65 -13.52
C MET A 72 -8.24 2.10 -13.07
N ALA A 73 -8.17 3.06 -14.00
CA ALA A 73 -8.18 4.48 -13.68
C ALA A 73 -9.46 4.91 -12.94
N LYS A 74 -10.61 4.29 -13.27
CA LYS A 74 -11.90 4.49 -12.58
C LYS A 74 -11.98 3.73 -11.26
N ALA A 75 -11.43 2.52 -11.22
CA ALA A 75 -11.48 1.63 -10.07
C ALA A 75 -10.53 2.02 -8.93
N ALA A 76 -9.29 2.40 -9.22
CA ALA A 76 -8.28 2.67 -8.19
C ALA A 76 -8.73 3.74 -7.17
N PRO A 77 -9.40 4.84 -7.54
CA PRO A 77 -9.99 5.78 -6.59
C PRO A 77 -11.14 5.19 -5.76
N ILE A 78 -11.92 4.25 -6.31
CA ILE A 78 -12.98 3.53 -5.56
C ILE A 78 -12.33 2.64 -4.51
N LEU A 79 -11.31 1.88 -4.90
CA LEU A 79 -10.54 1.02 -4.00
C LEU A 79 -9.87 1.85 -2.90
N ALA A 80 -9.31 3.03 -3.21
CA ALA A 80 -8.75 3.94 -2.20
C ALA A 80 -9.77 4.37 -1.14
N ARG A 81 -11.03 4.63 -1.54
CA ARG A 81 -12.13 4.90 -0.59
C ARG A 81 -12.49 3.65 0.23
N GLY A 82 -12.41 2.48 -0.38
CA GLY A 82 -12.56 1.19 0.31
C GLY A 82 -11.49 0.99 1.38
N VAL A 83 -10.21 1.16 1.02
CA VAL A 83 -9.06 1.11 1.94
C VAL A 83 -9.24 2.07 3.11
N LYS A 84 -9.68 3.31 2.86
CA LYS A 84 -9.94 4.27 3.94
C LYS A 84 -11.00 3.78 4.94
N ARG A 85 -12.06 3.13 4.45
CA ARG A 85 -13.16 2.59 5.29
C ARG A 85 -12.77 1.30 6.00
N CYS A 86 -11.98 0.45 5.35
CA CYS A 86 -11.55 -0.86 5.83
C CYS A 86 -10.24 -0.81 6.60
N TRP A 87 -9.75 0.39 6.94
CA TRP A 87 -8.45 0.55 7.56
C TRP A 87 -8.39 -0.22 8.90
N PRO A 88 -7.46 -1.19 9.05
CA PRO A 88 -7.43 -2.01 10.25
C PRO A 88 -6.91 -1.22 11.46
N PRO A 89 -7.43 -1.48 12.66
CA PRO A 89 -6.90 -0.87 13.87
C PRO A 89 -5.50 -1.40 14.18
N GLY A 90 -4.70 -0.58 14.88
CA GLY A 90 -3.38 -0.98 15.41
C GLY A 90 -2.20 -0.76 14.46
N ILE A 91 -2.43 -0.24 13.26
CA ILE A 91 -1.34 0.20 12.36
C ILE A 91 -0.93 1.61 12.76
N LYS A 92 0.34 1.78 13.18
CA LYS A 92 0.89 3.07 13.64
C LYS A 92 1.90 3.69 12.67
N THR A 93 2.29 2.95 11.63
CA THR A 93 3.22 3.43 10.60
C THR A 93 2.55 4.52 9.77
N ASN A 94 3.19 5.69 9.66
CA ASN A 94 2.64 6.86 8.97
C ASN A 94 3.78 7.71 8.33
N PRO A 95 3.75 7.98 7.01
CA PRO A 95 2.85 7.40 6.02
C PRO A 95 3.14 5.91 5.83
N VAL A 96 2.13 5.16 5.42
CA VAL A 96 2.27 3.74 5.06
C VAL A 96 1.95 3.55 3.60
N ARG A 97 2.85 2.87 2.90
CA ARG A 97 2.69 2.52 1.49
C ARG A 97 2.59 1.00 1.38
N PHE A 98 1.59 0.51 0.66
CA PHE A 98 1.38 -0.92 0.44
C PHE A 98 0.73 -1.17 -0.91
N THR A 99 0.99 -2.34 -1.47
CA THR A 99 0.37 -2.81 -2.72
C THR A 99 -0.69 -3.86 -2.42
N PHE A 100 -1.92 -3.58 -2.88
CA PHE A 100 -2.99 -4.56 -2.95
C PHE A 100 -2.98 -5.22 -4.32
N SER A 101 -2.96 -6.54 -4.37
CA SER A 101 -3.05 -7.31 -5.61
C SER A 101 -4.19 -8.31 -5.53
N MET A 102 -4.82 -8.55 -6.68
CA MET A 102 -5.77 -9.65 -6.85
C MET A 102 -5.32 -10.43 -8.07
N ASP A 103 -4.99 -11.70 -7.82
CA ASP A 103 -4.66 -12.68 -8.83
C ASP A 103 -5.92 -13.51 -9.18
N GLU A 104 -5.86 -14.33 -10.25
CA GLU A 104 -6.98 -15.19 -10.68
C GLU A 104 -7.33 -16.31 -9.68
#